data_AF-A0AA90SY65-F1
#
_entry.id   AF-A0AA90SY65-F1
#
_cell.length_a   1.000
_cell.length_b   1.000
_cell.length_c   1.000
_cell.angle_alpha   90.00
_cell.angle_beta   90.00
_cell.angle_gamma   90.00
#
_symmetry.space_group_name_H-M   'P 1'
#
loop_
_entity.id
_entity.type
_entity.pdbx_description
1 polymer ?
#
loop_
_entity_poly.entity_id
_entity_poly.type
_entity_poly.pdbx_seq_one_letter_code
_entity_poly.pdbx_strand_id
1 'polypeptide(L)' 'MTTANATNVHDLLMSCPDDQIVRLKNAWQDAAAGDLKGAAHWLRNAAKDGATAWHDECAVLAVELDNK' A
#
# COMPACT_ATOMS: atom_id res chain seq x y z
N MET A 1 -10.12 11.09 11.63
CA MET A 1 -10.66 10.13 10.63
C MET A 1 -10.11 10.58 9.28
N THR A 2 -8.99 10.01 8.86
CA THR A 2 -8.39 10.33 7.56
C THR A 2 -8.84 9.23 6.61
N THR A 3 -9.69 9.60 5.67
CA THR A 3 -10.25 8.71 4.65
C THR A 3 -9.10 8.18 3.79
N ALA A 4 -8.79 6.88 3.87
CA ALA A 4 -7.84 6.24 2.95
C ALA A 4 -8.37 6.33 1.50
N ASN A 5 -8.04 7.41 0.81
CA ASN A 5 -8.26 7.58 -0.62
C ASN A 5 -7.00 7.10 -1.36
N ALA A 6 -7.10 6.91 -2.68
CA ALA A 6 -5.98 6.61 -3.58
C ALA A 6 -4.75 7.53 -3.38
N THR A 7 -4.96 8.71 -2.79
CA THR A 7 -3.93 9.63 -2.29
C THR A 7 -2.91 8.94 -1.36
N ASN A 8 -3.32 8.05 -0.44
CA ASN A 8 -2.40 7.43 0.52
C ASN A 8 -1.47 6.39 -0.13
N VAL A 9 -1.96 5.59 -1.09
CA VAL A 9 -1.10 4.63 -1.82
C VAL A 9 -0.16 5.37 -2.78
N HIS A 10 -0.65 6.45 -3.40
CA HIS A 10 0.15 7.31 -4.25
C HIS A 10 1.29 8.00 -3.46
N ASP A 11 1.02 8.48 -2.25
CA ASP A 11 2.04 9.09 -1.40
C ASP A 11 3.09 8.07 -0.97
N LEU A 12 2.68 6.84 -0.65
CA LEU A 12 3.60 5.73 -0.38
C LEU A 12 4.48 5.35 -1.58
N LEU A 13 3.95 5.49 -2.79
CA LEU A 13 4.70 5.24 -4.02
C LEU A 13 5.85 6.24 -4.19
N MET A 14 5.68 7.49 -3.75
CA MET A 14 6.70 8.54 -3.90
C MET A 14 7.93 8.33 -3.01
N SER A 15 7.76 7.60 -1.90
CA SER A 15 8.86 7.21 -0.98
C SER A 15 9.24 5.73 -1.12
N CYS A 16 8.71 5.04 -2.12
CA CYS A 16 8.90 3.60 -2.31
C CYS A 16 10.36 3.24 -2.62
N PRO A 17 10.95 2.27 -1.90
CA PRO A 17 12.22 1.67 -2.28
C PRO A 17 12.17 1.05 -3.69
N ASP A 18 13.29 1.12 -4.43
CA ASP A 18 13.37 0.65 -5.83
C ASP A 18 13.02 -0.84 -5.97
N ASP A 19 13.45 -1.67 -5.02
CA ASP A 19 13.16 -3.11 -4.98
C ASP A 19 11.67 -3.41 -4.72
N GLN A 20 10.93 -2.41 -4.23
CA GLN A 20 9.50 -2.51 -3.92
C GLN A 20 8.60 -1.84 -4.99
N ILE A 21 9.18 -1.12 -5.96
CA ILE A 21 8.43 -0.26 -6.90
C ILE A 21 7.35 -1.02 -7.69
N VAL A 22 7.62 -2.27 -8.09
CA VAL A 22 6.66 -3.09 -8.84
C VAL A 22 5.46 -3.45 -7.96
N ARG A 23 5.72 -3.76 -6.69
CA ARG A 23 4.69 -4.14 -5.73
C ARG A 23 3.75 -2.95 -5.43
N LEU A 24 4.30 -1.75 -5.26
CA LEU A 24 3.48 -0.55 -5.04
C LEU A 24 2.71 -0.11 -6.29
N LYS A 25 3.27 -0.29 -7.49
CA LYS A 25 2.53 -0.05 -8.74
C LYS A 25 1.29 -0.95 -8.83
N ASN A 26 1.40 -2.23 -8.51
CA ASN A 26 0.25 -3.14 -8.50
C ASN A 26 -0.78 -2.72 -7.44
N ALA A 27 -0.32 -2.39 -6.22
CA ALA A 27 -1.21 -1.90 -5.16
C ALA A 27 -2.00 -0.64 -5.59
N TRP A 28 -1.34 0.30 -6.26
CA TRP A 28 -1.97 1.51 -6.78
C TRP A 28 -2.98 1.21 -7.89
N GLN A 29 -2.66 0.31 -8.81
CA GLN A 29 -3.56 -0.11 -9.89
C GLN A 29 -4.83 -0.78 -9.35
N ASP A 30 -4.69 -1.72 -8.41
CA ASP A 30 -5.82 -2.39 -7.77
C ASP A 30 -6.70 -1.37 -7.02
N ALA A 31 -6.08 -0.47 -6.24
CA ALA A 31 -6.81 0.60 -5.54
C ALA A 31 -7.54 1.54 -6.50
N ALA A 32 -6.92 1.92 -7.62
CA ALA A 32 -7.53 2.77 -8.65
C ALA A 32 -8.69 2.07 -9.38
N ALA A 33 -8.66 0.73 -9.48
CA ALA A 33 -9.74 -0.09 -10.01
C ALA A 33 -10.85 -0.36 -8.97
N GLY A 34 -10.67 0.06 -7.71
CA GLY A 34 -11.60 -0.20 -6.61
C GLY A 34 -11.42 -1.57 -5.95
N ASP A 35 -10.41 -2.36 -6.33
CA ASP A 35 -10.04 -3.61 -5.66
C ASP A 35 -9.17 -3.33 -4.43
N LEU A 36 -9.81 -2.90 -3.35
CA LEU A 36 -9.12 -2.54 -2.12
C LEU A 36 -8.44 -3.75 -1.45
N LYS A 37 -9.00 -4.96 -1.62
CA LYS A 37 -8.43 -6.20 -1.06
C LYS A 37 -7.19 -6.65 -1.82
N GLY A 38 -7.18 -6.50 -3.14
CA GLY A 38 -5.99 -6.68 -3.98
C GLY A 38 -4.87 -5.73 -3.57
N ALA A 39 -5.19 -4.44 -3.42
CA ALA A 39 -4.24 -3.44 -2.94
C ALA A 39 -3.69 -3.77 -1.54
N ALA A 40 -4.56 -4.16 -0.59
CA ALA A 40 -4.15 -4.58 0.75
C ALA A 40 -3.24 -5.82 0.74
N HIS A 41 -3.45 -6.76 -0.18
CA HIS A 41 -2.60 -7.94 -0.34
C HIS A 41 -1.17 -7.54 -0.71
N TRP A 42 -0.99 -6.67 -1.71
CA TRP A 42 0.32 -6.19 -2.12
C TRP A 42 1.04 -5.44 -1.00
N LEU A 43 0.33 -4.58 -0.27
CA LEU A 43 0.89 -3.81 0.85
C LEU A 43 1.29 -4.72 2.02
N ARG A 44 0.54 -5.78 2.34
CA ARG A 44 0.96 -6.77 3.34
C ARG A 44 2.23 -7.52 2.94
N ASN A 45 2.39 -7.82 1.66
CA ASN A 45 3.61 -8.44 1.17
C ASN A 45 4.79 -7.48 1.27
N ALA A 46 4.57 -6.19 0.94
CA ALA A 46 5.55 -5.13 1.13
C ALA A 46 5.97 -5.04 2.60
N ALA A 47 5.03 -4.94 3.52
CA ALA A 47 5.28 -4.84 4.94
C ALA A 47 6.08 -6.02 5.54
N LYS A 48 5.98 -7.22 4.96
CA LYS A 48 6.71 -8.41 5.44
C LYS A 48 8.17 -8.47 4.99
N ASP A 49 8.52 -7.74 3.95
CA ASP A 49 9.83 -7.83 3.28
C ASP A 49 10.93 -7.05 4.00
N GLY A 50 10.55 -6.20 4.97
CA GLY A 50 11.49 -5.38 5.73
C GLY A 50 10.85 -4.73 6.95
N ALA A 51 11.63 -3.92 7.66
CA ALA A 51 11.24 -3.29 8.93
C ALA A 51 11.59 -1.80 8.98
N THR A 52 11.51 -1.12 7.83
CA THR A 52 11.66 0.34 7.75
C THR A 52 10.33 1.02 8.03
N ALA A 53 10.36 2.33 8.32
CA ALA A 53 9.14 3.11 8.51
C ALA A 53 8.16 2.98 7.32
N TRP A 54 8.69 2.87 6.10
CA TRP A 54 7.88 2.64 4.91
C TRP A 54 7.15 1.28 4.90
N HIS A 55 7.80 0.22 5.41
CA HIS A 55 7.17 -1.09 5.58
C HIS A 55 6.08 -1.06 6.67
N ASP A 56 6.28 -0.29 7.74
CA ASP A 56 5.26 -0.09 8.78
C ASP A 56 4.04 0.66 8.21
N GLU A 57 4.26 1.69 7.41
CA GLU A 57 3.17 2.41 6.74
C GLU A 57 2.41 1.52 5.75
N CYS A 58 3.11 0.63 5.03
CA CYS A 58 2.46 -0.41 4.22
C CYS A 58 1.53 -1.30 5.07
N ALA A 59 1.96 -1.70 6.27
CA ALA A 59 1.16 -2.53 7.16
C ALA A 59 -0.11 -1.80 7.62
N VAL A 60 0.02 -0.54 8.03
CA VAL A 60 -1.11 0.30 8.46
C VAL A 60 -2.11 0.46 7.32
N LEU A 61 -1.64 0.86 6.14
CA LEU A 61 -2.52 1.11 5.00
C LEU A 61 -3.22 -0.16 4.54
N ALA A 62 -2.55 -1.32 4.61
CA ALA A 62 -3.20 -2.59 4.29
C ALA A 62 -4.38 -2.91 5.23
N VAL A 63 -4.23 -2.66 6.53
CA VAL A 63 -5.33 -2.84 7.51
C VAL A 63 -6.47 -1.87 7.22
N GLU A 64 -6.18 -0.64 6.84
CA GLU A 64 -7.22 0.33 6.47
C GLU A 64 -8.01 -0.10 5.25
N LEU A 65 -7.33 -0.63 4.23
CA LEU A 65 -7.97 -1.10 2.99
C LEU A 65 -8.78 -2.38 3.20
N ASP A 66 -8.33 -3.31 4.05
CA ASP A 66 -9.06 -4.54 4.38
C ASP A 66 -10.37 -4.26 5.15
N ASN A 67 -10.47 -3.11 5.85
CA ASN A 67 -11.63 -2.71 6.64
C ASN A 67 -12.68 -1.88 5.86
N LYS A 68 -12.47 -1.68 4.55
CA LYS A 68 -13.37 -0.93 3.66
C LYS A 68 -14.17 -1.88 2.77
#